data_AF-A0A250FS13-F1
#
_entry.id   AF-A0A250FS13-F1
#
_cell.length_a   1.000
_cell.length_b   1.000
_cell.length_c   1.000
_cell.angle_alpha   90.00
_cell.angle_beta   90.00
_cell.angle_gamma   90.00
#
_symmetry.space_group_name_H-M   'P 1'
#
loop_
_entity.id
_entity.type
_entity.pdbx_description
1 polymer ?
#
loop_
_entity_poly.entity_id
_entity_poly.type
_entity_poly.pdbx_seq_one_letter_code
_entity_poly.pdbx_strand_id
1 'polypeptide(L)' 'MKPSKKLIEKIIADNDFSLDIAKALKKRQYAIINRAKRKSELLLLSACIKVYKEYGLSEEDIYAKDEENDS' A
#
# COMPACT_ATOMS: atom_id res chain seq x y z
N MET A 1 -10.36 6.55 4.67
CA MET A 1 -9.07 7.13 4.20
C MET A 1 -8.50 6.14 3.21
N LYS A 2 -8.18 6.55 1.99
CA LYS A 2 -7.78 5.61 0.93
C LYS A 2 -6.25 5.60 0.75
N PRO A 3 -5.64 4.47 0.37
CA PRO A 3 -4.25 4.47 -0.06
C PRO A 3 -4.07 5.33 -1.32
N SER A 4 -2.97 6.08 -1.39
CA SER A 4 -2.65 6.93 -2.53
C SER A 4 -2.44 6.10 -3.81
N LYS A 5 -2.66 6.70 -4.98
CA LYS A 5 -2.32 6.07 -6.25
C LYS A 5 -0.85 5.64 -6.34
N LYS A 6 0.07 6.48 -5.84
CA LYS A 6 1.52 6.20 -5.81
C LYS A 6 1.86 4.95 -4.99
N LEU A 7 1.23 4.79 -3.82
CA LEU A 7 1.39 3.58 -3.00
C LEU A 7 0.89 2.34 -3.75
N ILE A 8 -0.29 2.43 -4.36
CA ILE A 8 -0.87 1.31 -5.12
C ILE A 8 0.03 0.88 -6.27
N GLU A 9 0.52 1.83 -7.06
CA GLU A 9 1.42 1.56 -8.19
C GLU A 9 2.71 0.90 -7.72
N LYS A 10 3.32 1.40 -6.63
CA LYS A 10 4.52 0.79 -6.06
C LYS A 10 4.25 -0.65 -5.60
N ILE A 11 3.15 -0.93 -4.90
CA ILE A 11 2.80 -2.29 -4.47
C ILE A 11 2.65 -3.26 -5.66
N ILE A 12 2.14 -2.78 -6.80
CA ILE A 12 1.92 -3.62 -7.98
C ILE A 12 3.22 -3.84 -8.76
N ALA A 13 4.06 -2.81 -8.88
CA ALA A 13 5.27 -2.83 -9.71
C ALA A 13 6.51 -3.41 -8.99
N ASP A 14 6.57 -3.28 -7.66
CA ASP A 14 7.73 -3.65 -6.85
C ASP A 14 7.49 -4.97 -6.11
N ASN A 15 8.15 -6.03 -6.60
CA ASN A 15 8.00 -7.39 -6.09
C ASN A 15 8.49 -7.52 -4.63
N ASP A 16 9.65 -6.96 -4.31
CA ASP A 16 10.24 -7.08 -2.98
C ASP A 16 9.41 -6.29 -1.96
N PHE A 17 8.99 -5.08 -2.34
CA PHE A 17 8.09 -4.28 -1.52
C PHE A 17 6.78 -5.00 -1.20
N SER A 18 6.14 -5.61 -2.21
CA SER A 18 4.89 -6.36 -1.99
C SER A 18 5.10 -7.65 -1.19
N LEU A 19 6.27 -8.29 -1.29
CA LEU A 19 6.65 -9.44 -0.46
C LEU A 19 6.83 -9.06 1.01
N ASP A 20 7.46 -7.93 1.30
CA ASP A 20 7.72 -7.52 2.68
C ASP A 20 6.43 -7.10 3.41
N ILE A 21 5.48 -6.48 2.69
CA ILE A 21 4.12 -6.26 3.20
C ILE A 21 3.44 -7.60 3.50
N ALA A 22 3.58 -8.58 2.62
CA ALA A 22 3.01 -9.92 2.81
C ALA A 22 3.60 -10.62 4.04
N LYS A 23 4.91 -10.52 4.28
CA LYS A 23 5.57 -11.04 5.48
C LYS A 23 5.03 -10.36 6.74
N ALA A 24 4.93 -9.04 6.75
CA ALA A 24 4.40 -8.28 7.89
C ALA A 24 2.97 -8.69 8.26
N LEU A 25 2.15 -9.03 7.27
CA LEU A 25 0.76 -9.45 7.48
C LEU A 25 0.56 -10.97 7.59
N LYS A 26 1.61 -11.78 7.46
CA LYS A 26 1.53 -13.25 7.34
C LYS A 26 0.50 -13.69 6.28
N LYS A 27 0.56 -13.05 5.11
CA LYS A 27 -0.30 -13.34 3.94
C LYS A 27 0.55 -13.69 2.73
N ARG A 28 -0.10 -14.25 1.69
CA ARG A 28 0.53 -14.42 0.38
C ARG A 28 0.63 -13.08 -0.34
N GLN A 29 1.72 -12.85 -1.07
CA GLN A 29 1.95 -11.64 -1.87
C GLN A 29 0.79 -11.33 -2.84
N TYR A 30 0.24 -12.36 -3.50
CA TYR A 30 -0.92 -12.23 -4.37
C TYR A 30 -2.14 -11.56 -3.67
N ALA A 31 -2.34 -11.82 -2.38
CA ALA A 31 -3.41 -11.19 -1.62
C ALA A 31 -3.14 -9.69 -1.39
N ILE A 32 -1.88 -9.28 -1.27
CA ILE A 32 -1.47 -7.87 -1.15
C ILE A 32 -1.70 -7.15 -2.47
N ILE A 33 -1.27 -7.74 -3.58
CA ILE A 33 -1.51 -7.20 -4.93
C ILE A 33 -3.01 -7.04 -5.19
N ASN A 34 -3.84 -8.02 -4.83
CA ASN A 34 -5.29 -7.93 -4.97
C ASN A 34 -5.93 -6.88 -4.03
N ARG A 35 -5.34 -6.59 -2.88
CA ARG A 35 -5.76 -5.46 -2.03
C ARG A 35 -5.43 -4.14 -2.71
N ALA A 36 -4.26 -4.03 -3.33
CA ALA A 36 -3.82 -2.83 -4.03
C ALA A 36 -4.71 -2.52 -5.24
N LYS A 37 -5.00 -3.52 -6.08
CA LYS A 37 -5.93 -3.38 -7.21
C LYS A 37 -7.33 -2.90 -6.80
N ARG A 38 -7.78 -3.24 -5.59
CA ARG A 38 -9.07 -2.82 -5.02
C ARG A 38 -8.98 -1.56 -4.16
N LYS A 39 -7.82 -0.89 -4.11
CA LYS A 39 -7.55 0.28 -3.27
C LYS A 39 -7.98 0.07 -1.80
N SER A 40 -7.74 -1.13 -1.27
CA SER A 40 -8.26 -1.55 0.04
C SER A 40 -7.63 -0.75 1.19
N GLU A 41 -8.46 -0.24 2.09
CA GLU A 41 -8.01 0.44 3.33
C GLU A 41 -7.20 -0.49 4.25
N LEU A 42 -7.25 -1.81 4.05
CA LEU A 42 -6.40 -2.77 4.77
C LEU A 42 -4.90 -2.61 4.45
N LEU A 43 -4.54 -1.81 3.43
CA LEU A 43 -3.17 -1.40 3.19
C LEU A 43 -2.71 -0.29 4.15
N LEU A 44 -3.63 0.38 4.85
CA LEU A 44 -3.33 1.43 5.82
C LEU A 44 -3.25 0.89 7.26
N LEU A 45 -3.21 -0.43 7.44
CA LEU A 45 -2.94 -1.03 8.74
C LEU A 45 -1.55 -0.62 9.23
N SER A 46 -1.40 -0.42 10.54
CA SER A 46 -0.15 0.00 11.17
C SER A 46 1.05 -0.92 10.82
N ALA A 47 0.80 -2.22 10.65
CA ALA A 47 1.81 -3.18 10.21
C ALA A 47 2.36 -2.86 8.81
N CYS A 48 1.50 -2.44 7.88
CA CYS A 48 1.91 -2.03 6.53
C CYS A 48 2.65 -0.70 6.56
N ILE A 49 2.14 0.28 7.33
CA ILE A 49 2.74 1.62 7.45
C ILE A 49 4.19 1.54 7.94
N LYS A 50 4.52 0.60 8.83
CA LYS A 50 5.91 0.37 9.25
C LYS A 50 6.81 0.00 8.07
N VAL A 51 6.39 -0.96 7.24
CA VAL A 51 7.12 -1.34 6.02
C VAL A 51 7.26 -0.16 5.08
N TYR A 52 6.21 0.65 4.91
CA TYR A 52 6.26 1.82 4.02
C TYR A 52 7.31 2.83 4.47
N LYS A 53 7.39 3.09 5.77
CA LYS A 53 8.38 4.00 6.35
C LYS A 53 9.81 3.44 6.26
N GLU A 54 10.00 2.12 6.38
CA GLU A 54 11.30 1.47 6.14
C GLU A 54 11.76 1.62 4.68
N TYR A 55 10.81 1.68 3.74
CA TYR A 55 11.07 1.99 2.33
C TYR A 55 11.14 3.50 2.02
N GLY A 56 11.08 4.36 3.04
CA GLY A 56 11.23 5.81 2.91
C GLY A 56 9.99 6.55 2.39
N LEU A 57 8.79 5.95 2.44
CA LEU A 57 7.56 6.62 2.02
C LEU A 57 7.11 7.63 3.08
N SER A 58 6.72 8.83 2.62
CA SER A 58 6.08 9.85 3.44
C SER A 58 4.58 9.61 3.61
N GLU A 59 3.89 10.44 4.39
CA GLU A 59 2.44 10.30 4.56
C GLU A 59 1.67 10.63 3.27
N GLU A 60 2.15 11.61 2.49
CA GLU A 60 1.59 11.98 1.18
C GLU A 60 1.76 10.87 0.15
N ASP A 61 2.80 10.04 0.31
CA ASP A 61 3.00 8.85 -0.51
C ASP A 61 2.05 7.72 -0.12
N ILE A 62 1.57 7.67 1.12
CA ILE A 62 0.74 6.58 1.65
C ILE A 62 -0.74 6.89 1.46
N TYR A 63 -1.18 8.12 1.72
CA TYR A 63 -2.59 8.50 1.77
C TYR A 63 -3.01 9.31 0.54
N ALA A 64 -4.17 8.97 0.00
CA ALA A 64 -4.77 9.76 -1.07
C ALA A 64 -5.13 11.16 -0.54
N LYS A 65 -4.84 12.21 -1.31
CA LYS A 65 -5.34 13.55 -1.04
C LYS A 65 -6.83 13.61 -1.40
N ASP A 66 -7.61 14.41 -0.67
CA ASP A 66 -9.07 14.47 -0.79
C ASP A 66 -9.57 14.80 -2.21
N GLU A 67 -8.72 15.37 -3.07
CA GLU A 67 -9.00 15.71 -4.47
C GLU A 67 -9.04 14.51 -5.45
N GLU A 68 -8.62 13.30 -5.07
CA GLU A 68 -8.69 12.10 -5.95
C GLU A 68 -10.09 11.42 -5.98
N ASN A 69 -11.14 12.03 -5.40
CA ASN A 69 -12.49 11.45 -5.40
C ASN A 69 -13.37 11.83 -6.60
N ASP A 70 -12.92 12.68 -7.52
CA ASP A 70 -13.67 13.02 -8.75
C ASP A 70 -12.97 12.45 -9.99
N SER A 71 -13.31 11.21 -10.35
CA SER A 71 -13.28 10.66 -11.72
C SER A 71 -13.91 9.26 -11.76
#